data_AF-A0A7J8S443-F1
#
_entry.id   AF-A0A7J8S443-F1
#
_cell.length_a   1.000
_cell.length_b   1.000
_cell.length_c   1.000
_cell.angle_alpha   90.00
_cell.angle_beta   90.00
_cell.angle_gamma   90.00
#
_symmetry.space_group_name_H-M   'P 1'
#
loop_
_entity.id
_entity.type
_entity.pdbx_description
1 polymer ?
#
loop_
_entity_poly.entity_id
_entity_poly.type
_entity_poly.pdbx_seq_one_letter_code
_entity_poly.pdbx_strand_id
1 'polypeptide(L)'
;MLKLRGLLICFLIVAVDVAAGILGIQAEVAQNKVKHLRLWIFECRDPSHEAFKLALGAAVLLSLAHVLINLLGGCKCVCSQEEFQRASPNRQLSMACLIFTWIILAVGLSTLVIGMISNNKARASCGFTHHHLLSIGGIVCFVHGLFAVAYYVSATAATDEEK
;
A
#
# COMPACT_ATOMS: atom_id res chain seq x y z
N MET A 1 1.01 -29.98 1.86
CA MET A 1 2.02 -28.93 2.16
C MET A 1 1.82 -27.64 1.34
N LEU A 2 1.49 -27.71 0.04
CA LEU A 2 1.25 -26.52 -0.81
C LEU A 2 0.16 -25.56 -0.28
N LYS A 3 -0.98 -26.08 0.20
CA LYS A 3 -2.09 -25.26 0.75
C LYS A 3 -1.72 -24.51 2.04
N LEU A 4 -0.96 -25.14 2.94
CA LEU A 4 -0.51 -24.51 4.20
C LEU A 4 0.49 -23.39 3.92
N ARG A 5 1.42 -23.61 2.98
CA ARG A 5 2.39 -22.59 2.56
C ARG A 5 1.69 -21.37 1.96
N GLY A 6 0.71 -21.57 1.08
CA GLY A 6 -0.07 -20.47 0.50
C GLY A 6 -0.86 -19.69 1.55
N LEU A 7 -1.47 -20.37 2.52
CA LEU A 7 -2.17 -19.73 3.64
C LEU A 7 -1.23 -18.86 4.49
N LEU A 8 -0.03 -19.36 4.81
CA LEU A 8 0.97 -18.61 5.57
C LEU A 8 1.44 -17.36 4.82
N ILE A 9 1.62 -17.46 3.49
CA ILE A 9 1.99 -16.32 2.64
C ILE A 9 0.88 -15.26 2.64
N CYS A 10 -0.37 -15.66 2.43
CA CYS A 10 -1.51 -14.73 2.48
C CYS A 10 -1.59 -14.03 3.85
N PHE A 11 -1.44 -14.79 4.94
CA PHE A 11 -1.48 -14.23 6.29
C PHE A 11 -0.34 -13.24 6.52
N LEU A 12 0.87 -13.56 6.05
CA LEU A 12 2.03 -12.67 6.14
C LEU A 12 1.79 -11.36 5.38
N ILE A 13 1.30 -11.43 4.14
CA ILE A 13 1.03 -10.23 3.31
C ILE A 13 0.00 -9.34 4.00
N VAL A 14 -1.12 -9.92 4.45
CA VAL A 14 -2.16 -9.17 5.17
C VAL A 14 -1.61 -8.55 6.45
N ALA A 15 -0.80 -9.28 7.22
CA ALA A 15 -0.22 -8.74 8.45
C ALA A 15 0.71 -7.55 8.17
N VAL A 16 1.53 -7.62 7.12
CA VAL A 16 2.42 -6.52 6.71
C VAL A 16 1.62 -5.29 6.25
N ASP A 17 0.61 -5.48 5.41
CA ASP A 17 -0.25 -4.40 4.91
C ASP A 17 -1.10 -3.76 6.03
N VAL A 18 -1.61 -4.57 6.97
CA VAL A 18 -2.33 -4.09 8.16
C VAL A 18 -1.39 -3.27 9.05
N ALA A 19 -0.16 -3.74 9.29
CA ALA A 19 0.82 -2.98 10.05
C ALA A 19 1.15 -1.65 9.35
N ALA A 20 1.36 -1.66 8.03
CA ALA A 20 1.57 -0.45 7.23
C ALA A 20 0.39 0.53 7.35
N GLY A 21 -0.83 0.03 7.24
CA GLY A 21 -2.05 0.83 7.36
C GLY A 21 -2.21 1.48 8.73
N ILE A 22 -1.97 0.70 9.80
CA ILE A 22 -1.97 1.22 11.19
C ILE A 22 -0.90 2.30 11.37
N LEU A 23 0.32 2.08 10.86
CA LEU A 23 1.39 3.08 10.93
C LEU A 23 1.01 4.38 10.18
N GLY A 24 0.37 4.28 9.00
CA GLY A 24 -0.10 5.45 8.25
C GLY A 24 -1.14 6.27 9.02
N ILE A 25 -2.10 5.59 9.67
CA ILE A 25 -3.11 6.26 10.52
C ILE A 25 -2.46 6.89 11.77
N GLN A 26 -1.56 6.16 12.44
CA GLN A 26 -0.83 6.70 13.59
C GLN A 26 0.06 7.89 13.21
N ALA A 27 0.64 7.88 12.02
CA ALA A 27 1.40 9.00 11.49
C ALA A 27 0.52 10.24 11.35
N GLU A 28 -0.71 10.11 10.86
CA GLU A 28 -1.67 11.22 10.81
C GLU A 28 -2.07 11.72 12.21
N VAL A 29 -2.27 10.82 13.17
CA VAL A 29 -2.58 11.21 14.56
C VAL A 29 -1.40 11.97 15.19
N ALA A 30 -0.17 11.46 15.03
CA ALA A 30 1.04 12.11 15.51
C ALA A 30 1.27 13.47 14.83
N GLN A 31 0.86 13.59 13.57
CA GLN A 31 0.88 14.82 12.81
C GLN A 31 -0.15 15.84 13.33
N ASN A 32 -1.36 15.37 13.66
CA ASN A 32 -2.46 16.23 14.13
C ASN A 32 -2.33 16.64 15.60
N LYS A 33 -1.63 15.87 16.44
CA LYS A 33 -1.33 16.27 17.84
C LYS A 33 -0.57 17.60 17.92
N VAL A 34 0.31 17.87 16.96
CA VAL A 34 1.07 19.14 16.91
C VAL A 34 0.18 20.32 16.47
N LYS A 35 -0.94 20.06 15.79
CA LYS A 35 -1.89 21.10 15.35
C LYS A 35 -2.68 21.71 16.50
N HIS A 36 -3.06 20.90 17.50
CA HIS A 36 -3.89 21.36 18.61
C HIS A 36 -3.22 22.36 19.57
N LEU A 37 -1.91 22.57 19.47
CA LEU A 37 -1.17 23.49 20.34
C LEU A 37 -1.06 24.94 19.80
N ARG A 38 -1.42 25.24 18.54
CA ARG A 38 -1.24 26.59 17.99
C ARG A 38 -2.44 27.09 17.16
N LEU A 39 -3.34 27.80 17.82
CA LEU A 39 -4.31 28.71 17.20
C LEU A 39 -3.63 30.06 16.95
N TRP A 40 -3.29 30.41 15.71
CA TRP A 40 -3.33 31.79 15.17
C TRP A 40 -2.98 31.82 13.67
N ILE A 41 -3.99 31.99 12.79
CA ILE A 41 -4.05 32.59 11.42
C ILE A 41 -2.97 32.26 10.35
N PHE A 42 -1.87 31.62 10.69
CA PHE A 42 -0.80 31.14 9.81
C PHE A 42 -0.42 29.73 10.28
N GLU A 43 -0.80 28.70 9.52
CA GLU A 43 -0.58 27.28 9.87
C GLU A 43 0.90 26.88 9.69
N CYS A 44 1.78 27.53 10.44
CA CYS A 44 3.19 27.20 10.52
C CYS A 44 3.32 26.01 11.46
N ARG A 45 3.37 24.85 10.83
CA ARG A 45 3.28 23.55 11.49
C ARG A 45 4.69 23.09 11.87
N ASP A 46 4.90 22.78 13.14
CA ASP A 46 6.16 22.17 13.55
C ASP A 46 6.23 20.72 12.99
N PRO A 47 7.33 20.33 12.31
CA PRO A 47 7.45 19.00 11.74
C PRO A 47 7.43 17.95 12.87
N SER A 48 6.49 17.01 12.82
CA SER A 48 6.45 15.90 13.77
C SER A 48 7.44 14.83 13.32
N HIS A 49 8.56 14.70 14.04
CA HIS A 49 9.57 13.69 13.74
C HIS A 49 8.99 12.27 13.85
N GLU A 50 8.09 12.05 14.80
CA GLU A 50 7.40 10.77 14.99
C GLU A 50 6.44 10.47 13.83
N ALA A 51 5.69 11.45 13.33
CA ALA A 51 4.86 11.25 12.13
C ALA A 51 5.69 10.86 10.90
N PHE A 52 6.88 11.46 10.72
CA PHE A 52 7.78 11.09 9.63
C PHE A 52 8.28 9.65 9.75
N LYS A 53 8.72 9.21 10.93
CA LYS A 53 9.17 7.82 11.16
C LYS A 53 8.06 6.81 10.87
N LEU A 54 6.86 7.07 11.38
CA LEU A 54 5.70 6.18 11.20
C LEU A 54 5.30 6.08 9.72
N ALA A 55 5.23 7.22 9.02
CA ALA A 55 4.91 7.25 7.60
C ALA A 55 6.00 6.60 6.72
N LEU A 56 7.27 6.77 7.07
CA LEU A 56 8.38 6.10 6.40
C LEU A 56 8.30 4.58 6.61
N GLY A 57 8.01 4.15 7.84
CA GLY A 57 7.77 2.74 8.15
C GLY A 57 6.61 2.17 7.32
N ALA A 58 5.48 2.87 7.24
CA ALA A 58 4.35 2.48 6.40
C ALA A 58 4.75 2.34 4.91
N ALA A 59 5.49 3.31 4.37
CA ALA A 59 5.93 3.29 2.98
C ALA A 59 6.87 2.12 2.66
N VAL A 60 7.80 1.82 3.58
CA VAL A 60 8.72 0.68 3.47
C VAL A 60 7.95 -0.64 3.53
N LEU A 61 7.01 -0.79 4.48
CA LEU A 61 6.21 -2.01 4.61
C LEU A 61 5.31 -2.24 3.40
N LEU A 62 4.63 -1.21 2.89
CA LEU A 62 3.81 -1.31 1.67
C LEU A 62 4.66 -1.73 0.47
N SER A 63 5.84 -1.13 0.31
CA SER A 63 6.77 -1.48 -0.77
C SER A 63 7.28 -2.92 -0.62
N LEU A 64 7.59 -3.35 0.60
CA LEU A 64 8.02 -4.71 0.91
C LEU A 64 6.91 -5.73 0.61
N ALA A 65 5.67 -5.45 1.04
CA ALA A 65 4.51 -6.29 0.74
C ALA A 65 4.33 -6.45 -0.77
N HIS A 66 4.45 -5.34 -1.53
CA HIS A 66 4.34 -5.37 -2.98
C HIS A 66 5.46 -6.19 -3.65
N VAL A 67 6.71 -6.07 -3.19
CA VAL A 67 7.81 -6.88 -3.73
C VAL A 67 7.60 -8.36 -3.42
N LEU A 68 7.20 -8.69 -2.19
CA LEU A 68 6.94 -10.08 -1.77
C LEU A 68 5.84 -10.72 -2.62
N ILE A 69 4.74 -10.02 -2.85
CA ILE A 69 3.64 -10.58 -3.63
C ILE A 69 4.03 -10.80 -5.10
N ASN A 70 4.78 -9.89 -5.72
CA ASN A 70 5.26 -10.07 -7.10
C ASN A 70 6.27 -11.22 -7.21
N LEU A 71 7.15 -11.39 -6.20
CA LEU A 71 8.13 -12.48 -6.18
C LEU A 71 7.46 -13.86 -6.02
N LEU A 72 6.43 -13.94 -5.17
CA LEU A 72 5.74 -15.18 -4.83
C LEU A 72 4.59 -15.53 -5.80
N GLY A 73 3.94 -14.54 -6.39
CA GLY A 73 2.85 -14.73 -7.36
C GLY A 73 3.32 -15.17 -8.75
N GLY A 74 4.62 -15.01 -9.05
CA GLY A 74 5.21 -15.38 -10.31
C GLY A 74 4.90 -14.35 -11.41
N CYS A 75 5.95 -13.87 -12.06
CA CYS A 75 5.80 -12.94 -13.18
C CYS A 75 5.40 -13.72 -14.44
N LYS A 76 4.10 -13.84 -14.74
CA LYS A 76 3.61 -14.38 -16.00
C LYS A 76 3.23 -13.23 -16.93
N CYS A 77 4.17 -12.77 -17.75
CA CYS A 77 3.84 -11.86 -18.86
C CYS A 77 2.91 -12.58 -19.84
N VAL A 78 1.72 -12.02 -20.08
CA VAL A 78 0.89 -12.38 -21.23
C VAL A 78 1.06 -11.27 -22.26
N CYS A 79 1.69 -11.62 -23.37
CA CYS A 79 2.14 -10.66 -24.39
C CYS A 79 1.09 -10.38 -25.48
N SER A 80 -0.13 -10.95 -25.40
CA SER A 80 -1.18 -10.77 -26.40
C SER A 80 -2.61 -10.76 -25.81
N GLN A 81 -3.47 -9.88 -26.34
CA GLN A 81 -4.90 -9.79 -26.02
C GLN A 81 -5.67 -11.09 -26.35
N GLU A 82 -5.19 -11.85 -27.33
CA GLU A 82 -5.79 -13.11 -27.78
C GLU A 82 -5.55 -14.25 -26.76
N GLU A 83 -4.39 -14.25 -26.09
CA GLU A 83 -4.11 -15.17 -24.99
C GLU A 83 -4.95 -14.84 -23.75
N PHE A 84 -5.30 -13.57 -23.53
CA PHE A 84 -6.16 -13.16 -22.39
C PHE A 84 -7.60 -13.68 -22.52
N GLN A 85 -8.18 -13.62 -23.72
CA GLN A 85 -9.55 -14.13 -23.98
C GLN A 85 -9.63 -15.66 -23.90
N ARG A 86 -8.53 -16.35 -24.19
CA ARG A 86 -8.43 -17.82 -24.12
C ARG A 86 -8.00 -18.32 -22.74
N ALA A 87 -7.52 -17.45 -21.86
CA ALA A 87 -7.03 -17.79 -20.54
C ALA A 87 -8.17 -18.20 -19.58
N SER A 88 -7.83 -19.02 -18.58
CA SER A 88 -8.80 -19.39 -17.55
C SER A 88 -9.27 -18.16 -16.75
N PRO A 89 -10.49 -18.21 -16.15
CA PRO A 89 -11.00 -17.12 -15.33
C PRO A 89 -10.05 -16.73 -14.18
N ASN A 90 -9.35 -17.71 -13.60
CA ASN A 90 -8.35 -17.50 -12.56
C ASN A 90 -7.14 -16.70 -13.08
N ARG A 91 -6.71 -16.94 -14.31
CA ARG A 91 -5.60 -16.19 -14.94
C ARG A 91 -6.00 -14.76 -15.31
N GLN A 92 -7.23 -14.56 -15.80
CA GLN A 92 -7.77 -13.20 -16.03
C GLN A 92 -7.88 -12.40 -14.72
N LEU A 93 -8.43 -13.02 -13.68
CA LEU A 93 -8.56 -12.42 -12.35
C LEU A 93 -7.19 -12.10 -11.75
N SER A 94 -6.22 -13.02 -11.87
CA SER A 94 -4.84 -12.80 -11.43
C SER A 94 -4.22 -11.55 -12.07
N MET A 95 -4.34 -11.40 -13.41
CA MET A 95 -3.81 -10.23 -14.11
C MET A 95 -4.54 -8.93 -13.72
N ALA A 96 -5.87 -8.95 -13.59
CA ALA A 96 -6.62 -7.79 -13.14
C ALA A 96 -6.18 -7.35 -11.75
N CYS A 97 -6.09 -8.30 -10.80
CA CYS A 97 -5.61 -8.02 -9.45
C CYS A 97 -4.18 -7.49 -9.45
N LEU A 98 -3.27 -8.04 -10.28
CA LEU A 98 -1.92 -7.52 -10.43
C LEU A 98 -1.92 -6.05 -10.84
N ILE A 99 -2.65 -5.68 -11.91
CA ILE A 99 -2.77 -4.28 -12.35
C ILE A 99 -3.30 -3.38 -11.23
N PHE A 100 -4.35 -3.80 -10.52
CA PHE A 100 -4.88 -3.05 -9.39
C PHE A 100 -3.85 -2.88 -8.28
N THR A 101 -3.07 -3.91 -7.92
CA THR A 101 -2.03 -3.78 -6.89
C THR A 101 -0.96 -2.75 -7.25
N TRP A 102 -0.58 -2.63 -8.52
CA TRP A 102 0.36 -1.60 -8.98
C TRP A 102 -0.22 -0.19 -8.89
N ILE A 103 -1.49 -0.02 -9.28
CA ILE A 103 -2.20 1.27 -9.16
C ILE A 103 -2.31 1.66 -7.67
N ILE A 104 -2.73 0.73 -6.83
CA ILE A 104 -2.88 0.93 -5.38
C ILE A 104 -1.54 1.27 -4.75
N LEU A 105 -0.45 0.56 -5.11
CA LEU A 105 0.91 0.90 -4.66
C LEU A 105 1.26 2.34 -5.05
N ALA A 106 1.05 2.71 -6.32
CA ALA A 106 1.40 4.05 -6.80
C ALA A 106 0.63 5.14 -6.01
N VAL A 107 -0.68 4.96 -5.81
CA VAL A 107 -1.52 5.90 -5.06
C VAL A 107 -1.14 5.93 -3.58
N GLY A 108 -0.95 4.76 -2.94
CA GLY A 108 -0.63 4.63 -1.53
C GLY A 108 0.75 5.21 -1.20
N LEU A 109 1.75 4.86 -2.00
CA LEU A 109 3.11 5.37 -1.81
C LEU A 109 3.17 6.89 -2.08
N SER A 110 2.52 7.38 -3.13
CA SER A 110 2.48 8.82 -3.43
C SER A 110 1.83 9.61 -2.29
N THR A 111 0.70 9.14 -1.77
CA THR A 111 0.01 9.83 -0.67
C THR A 111 0.81 9.80 0.64
N LEU A 112 1.48 8.68 0.96
CA LEU A 112 2.41 8.60 2.10
C LEU A 112 3.61 9.55 1.94
N VAL A 113 4.23 9.58 0.74
CA VAL A 113 5.38 10.46 0.45
C VAL A 113 4.99 11.93 0.47
N ILE A 114 3.86 12.31 -0.13
CA ILE A 114 3.37 13.68 -0.08
C ILE A 114 3.03 14.05 1.38
N GLY A 115 2.45 13.13 2.16
CA GLY A 115 2.22 13.32 3.60
C GLY A 115 3.52 13.57 4.39
N MET A 116 4.58 12.81 4.11
CA MET A 116 5.91 13.02 4.70
C MET A 116 6.55 14.36 4.29
N ILE A 117 6.47 14.71 3.01
CA ILE A 117 7.02 15.99 2.50
C ILE A 117 6.25 17.17 3.08
N SER A 118 4.92 17.06 3.15
CA SER A 118 4.04 18.03 3.80
C SER A 118 4.41 18.22 5.28
N ASN A 119 4.76 17.13 5.96
CA ASN A 119 5.27 17.20 7.33
C ASN A 119 6.62 17.89 7.47
N ASN A 120 7.55 17.70 6.52
CA ASN A 120 8.87 18.33 6.57
C ASN A 120 8.86 19.80 6.13
N LYS A 121 8.09 20.13 5.08
CA LYS A 121 7.93 21.51 4.54
C LYS A 121 7.22 22.46 5.49
N ALA A 122 6.53 21.93 6.48
CA ALA A 122 5.91 22.68 7.55
C ALA A 122 6.91 23.64 8.27
N ARG A 123 8.22 23.32 8.22
CA ARG A 123 9.31 24.19 8.70
C ARG A 123 9.61 25.43 7.83
N ALA A 124 9.18 25.44 6.55
CA ALA A 124 9.66 26.38 5.52
C ALA A 124 8.56 27.16 4.78
N SER A 125 7.31 26.69 4.76
CA SER A 125 6.21 27.40 4.09
C SER A 125 4.89 27.20 4.83
N CYS A 126 4.33 28.30 5.30
CA CYS A 126 3.01 28.40 5.92
C CYS A 126 1.96 28.29 4.80
N GLY A 127 1.20 27.19 4.71
CA GLY A 127 0.21 27.00 3.64
C GLY A 127 -0.78 25.86 3.90
N PHE A 128 -1.95 25.92 3.24
CA PHE A 128 -3.04 24.93 3.32
C PHE A 128 -2.54 23.54 2.96
N THR A 129 -2.35 22.67 3.96
CA THR A 129 -1.94 21.28 3.75
C THR A 129 -3.15 20.36 3.87
N HIS A 130 -3.46 19.62 2.81
CA HIS A 130 -4.56 18.65 2.79
C HIS A 130 -4.47 17.69 3.97
N HIS A 131 -5.56 17.58 4.72
CA HIS A 131 -5.57 17.08 6.10
C HIS A 131 -5.49 15.56 6.25
N HIS A 132 -5.50 14.78 5.17
CA HIS A 132 -5.76 13.33 5.23
C HIS A 132 -4.80 12.44 4.41
N LEU A 133 -3.70 12.97 3.89
CA LEU A 133 -2.85 12.20 2.96
C LEU A 133 -2.21 10.96 3.61
N LEU A 134 -1.85 11.05 4.90
CA LEU A 134 -1.24 9.93 5.63
C LEU A 134 -2.27 8.83 5.96
N SER A 135 -3.47 9.20 6.39
CA SER A 135 -4.58 8.27 6.64
C SER A 135 -5.10 7.67 5.34
N ILE A 136 -5.23 8.45 4.27
CA ILE A 136 -5.57 7.92 2.93
C ILE A 136 -4.53 6.88 2.51
N GLY A 137 -3.24 7.20 2.62
CA GLY A 137 -2.17 6.25 2.35
C GLY A 137 -2.27 4.98 3.21
N GLY A 138 -2.60 5.13 4.49
CA GLY A 138 -2.86 4.00 5.40
C GLY A 138 -4.06 3.14 5.00
N ILE A 139 -5.19 3.76 4.63
CA ILE A 139 -6.39 3.06 4.14
C ILE A 139 -6.06 2.27 2.87
N VAL A 140 -5.31 2.89 1.95
CA VAL A 140 -4.86 2.27 0.70
C VAL A 140 -3.99 1.04 0.96
N CYS A 141 -3.21 0.99 2.05
CA CYS A 141 -2.45 -0.22 2.44
C CYS A 141 -3.37 -1.41 2.75
N PHE A 142 -4.51 -1.21 3.44
CA PHE A 142 -5.45 -2.30 3.67
C PHE A 142 -6.08 -2.82 2.37
N VAL A 143 -6.41 -1.90 1.46
CA VAL A 143 -6.93 -2.25 0.13
C VAL A 143 -5.87 -3.01 -0.68
N HIS A 144 -4.59 -2.63 -0.57
CA HIS A 144 -3.48 -3.37 -1.18
C HIS A 144 -3.45 -4.83 -0.73
N GLY A 145 -3.57 -5.08 0.58
CA GLY A 145 -3.58 -6.46 1.11
C GLY A 145 -4.71 -7.32 0.55
N LEU A 146 -5.91 -6.77 0.36
CA LEU A 146 -7.05 -7.49 -0.23
C LEU A 146 -6.76 -7.92 -1.68
N PHE A 147 -6.29 -6.99 -2.51
CA PHE A 147 -5.97 -7.30 -3.91
C PHE A 147 -4.73 -8.17 -4.05
N ALA A 148 -3.75 -8.04 -3.14
CA ALA A 148 -2.55 -8.87 -3.13
C ALA A 148 -2.88 -10.34 -2.82
N VAL A 149 -3.75 -10.61 -1.85
CA VAL A 149 -4.23 -11.97 -1.56
C VAL A 149 -5.01 -12.55 -2.74
N ALA A 150 -5.92 -11.76 -3.33
CA ALA A 150 -6.67 -12.19 -4.50
C ALA A 150 -5.73 -12.54 -5.67
N TYR A 151 -4.74 -11.69 -5.95
CA TYR A 151 -3.71 -11.96 -6.94
C TYR A 151 -2.94 -13.25 -6.63
N TYR A 152 -2.46 -13.43 -5.39
CA TYR A 152 -1.71 -14.64 -5.01
C TYR A 152 -2.50 -15.93 -5.23
N VAL A 153 -3.75 -15.95 -4.75
CA VAL A 153 -4.63 -17.13 -4.82
C VAL A 153 -4.96 -17.44 -6.28
N SER A 154 -5.34 -16.42 -7.05
CA SER A 154 -5.67 -16.58 -8.46
C SER A 154 -4.45 -16.98 -9.31
N ALA A 155 -3.27 -16.44 -9.02
CA ALA A 155 -2.03 -16.81 -9.70
C ALA A 155 -1.61 -18.26 -9.41
N THR A 156 -1.77 -18.68 -8.16
CA THR A 156 -1.48 -20.06 -7.74
C THR A 156 -2.47 -21.03 -8.39
N ALA A 157 -3.78 -20.72 -8.36
CA ALA A 157 -4.81 -21.54 -9.00
C ALA A 157 -4.59 -21.66 -10.52
N ALA A 158 -4.28 -20.56 -11.20
CA ALA A 158 -3.98 -20.58 -12.63
C ALA A 158 -2.73 -21.41 -12.97
N THR A 159 -1.76 -21.51 -12.05
CA THR A 159 -0.57 -22.35 -12.24
C THR A 159 -0.86 -23.83 -12.01
N ASP A 160 -1.76 -24.15 -11.06
CA ASP A 160 -2.21 -25.52 -10.83
C ASP A 160 -3.08 -26.05 -12.00
N GLU A 161 -3.81 -25.18 -12.70
CA GLU A 161 -4.61 -25.54 -13.89
C GLU A 161 -3.76 -25.85 -15.14
N GLU A 162 -2.53 -25.31 -15.22
CA GLU A 162 -1.61 -25.52 -16.35
C GLU A 162 -0.77 -26.80 -16.22
N LYS A 163 -0.86 -27.51 -15.08
CA LYS A 163 -0.03 -28.67 -14.75
C LYS A 163 -0.79 -29.98 -14.88
#